data_AF-A0A7S1SIC7-F1
#
_entry.id   AF-A0A7S1SIC7-F1
#
_cell.length_a   1.000
_cell.length_b   1.000
_cell.length_c   1.000
_cell.angle_alpha   90.00
_cell.angle_beta   90.00
_cell.angle_gamma   90.00
#
_symmetry.space_group_name_H-M   'P 1'
#
loop_
_entity.id
_entity.type
_entity.pdbx_description
1 polymer ?
#
loop_
_entity_poly.entity_id
_entity_poly.type
_entity_poly.pdbx_seq_one_letter_code
_entity_poly.pdbx_strand_id
1 'polypeptide(L)'
;DKLEQTKLALVKEQGCSGVDDVPILIADTNDAASLDAMTSQTSTVITTVGPYTYYGTPLVESSLRSSTHYCDLTGEIPWVRRNIKAYHKEADEKGVKIVHCCGFDSVPFDLGVHMLAKAMEKEGKKLDSVSTLMGSSLGGVSGGTVASGMAMSGYPTDEVKAMSDPYCLDPPESTWKGEDKDESWWWGYNKDLKKHTYPFIMASCNTRVVRRSNALLGHAYGENFKYNE
;
A
#
# COMPACT_ATOMS: atom_id res chain seq x y z
N ASP A 1 -26.55 2.43 -14.16
CA ASP A 1 -25.31 3.12 -13.77
C ASP A 1 -24.71 2.40 -12.57
N LYS A 2 -23.43 2.02 -12.62
CA LYS A 2 -22.75 1.28 -11.55
C LYS A 2 -22.62 2.13 -10.27
N LEU A 3 -22.42 3.45 -10.42
CA LEU A 3 -22.25 4.35 -9.27
C LEU A 3 -23.55 4.49 -8.48
N GLU A 4 -24.68 4.60 -9.17
CA GLU A 4 -26.01 4.60 -8.53
C GLU A 4 -26.32 3.27 -7.85
N GLN A 5 -25.94 2.14 -8.46
CA GLN A 5 -26.08 0.83 -7.81
C GLN A 5 -25.23 0.73 -6.54
N THR A 6 -24.02 1.28 -6.54
CA THR A 6 -23.16 1.34 -5.35
C THR A 6 -23.79 2.20 -4.25
N LYS A 7 -24.34 3.38 -4.57
CA LYS A 7 -25.06 4.20 -3.60
C LYS A 7 -26.22 3.43 -2.94
N LEU A 8 -27.04 2.77 -3.77
CA LEU A 8 -28.17 1.97 -3.29
C LEU A 8 -27.72 0.81 -2.38
N ALA A 9 -26.62 0.14 -2.72
CA ALA A 9 -26.04 -0.93 -1.91
C ALA A 9 -25.54 -0.41 -0.56
N LEU A 10 -24.86 0.75 -0.52
CA LEU A 10 -24.40 1.36 0.73
C LEU A 10 -25.55 1.67 1.68
N VAL A 11 -26.68 2.16 1.17
CA VAL A 11 -27.88 2.41 2.00
C VAL A 11 -28.48 1.08 2.49
N LYS A 12 -28.70 0.11 1.59
CA LYS A 12 -29.42 -1.12 1.91
C LYS A 12 -28.63 -2.10 2.77
N GLU A 13 -27.34 -2.25 2.50
CA GLU A 13 -26.49 -3.29 3.10
C GLU A 13 -25.68 -2.76 4.28
N GLN A 14 -25.24 -1.51 4.23
CA GLN A 14 -24.36 -0.91 5.24
C GLN A 14 -25.09 0.11 6.13
N GLY A 15 -26.35 0.44 5.83
CA GLY A 15 -27.14 1.40 6.61
C GLY A 15 -26.59 2.83 6.57
N CYS A 16 -25.79 3.18 5.54
CA CYS A 16 -25.22 4.50 5.40
C CYS A 16 -26.33 5.54 5.15
N SER A 17 -26.27 6.67 5.85
CA SER A 17 -27.16 7.83 5.64
C SER A 17 -26.44 8.93 4.85
N GLY A 18 -27.19 9.82 4.19
CA GLY A 18 -26.64 10.93 3.39
C GLY A 18 -25.99 10.52 2.06
N VAL A 19 -26.15 9.26 1.62
CA VAL A 19 -25.54 8.74 0.38
C VAL A 19 -26.13 9.41 -0.87
N ASP A 20 -27.41 9.80 -0.83
CA ASP A 20 -28.07 10.48 -1.94
C ASP A 20 -27.51 11.90 -2.18
N ASP A 21 -27.03 12.55 -1.12
CA ASP A 21 -26.43 13.89 -1.17
C ASP A 21 -25.01 13.89 -1.75
N VAL A 22 -24.38 12.71 -1.90
CA VAL A 22 -23.04 12.58 -2.46
C VAL A 22 -23.10 12.78 -3.98
N PRO A 23 -22.48 13.81 -4.57
CA PRO A 23 -22.52 14.00 -6.02
C PRO A 23 -21.79 12.88 -6.75
N ILE A 24 -22.25 12.55 -7.96
CA ILE A 24 -21.58 11.62 -8.85
C ILE A 24 -20.74 12.43 -9.86
N LEU A 25 -19.45 12.12 -9.92
CA LEU A 25 -18.55 12.63 -10.94
C LEU A 25 -18.16 11.46 -11.87
N ILE A 26 -18.18 11.71 -13.18
CA ILE A 26 -17.77 10.74 -14.19
C ILE A 26 -16.41 11.19 -14.74
N ALA A 27 -15.43 10.30 -14.68
CA ALA A 27 -14.11 10.48 -15.27
C ALA A 27 -13.65 9.16 -15.93
N ASP A 28 -13.02 9.26 -17.08
CA ASP A 28 -12.44 8.13 -17.82
C ASP A 28 -10.93 8.14 -17.64
N THR A 29 -10.36 7.01 -17.23
CA THR A 29 -8.91 6.88 -17.04
C THR A 29 -8.10 7.03 -18.32
N ASN A 30 -8.75 6.92 -19.49
CA ASN A 30 -8.15 7.15 -20.80
C ASN A 30 -8.29 8.60 -21.29
N ASP A 31 -8.99 9.46 -20.54
CA ASP A 31 -9.16 10.88 -20.84
C ASP A 31 -8.57 11.74 -19.72
N ALA A 32 -7.37 12.24 -19.96
CA ALA A 32 -6.64 13.09 -19.01
C ALA A 32 -7.41 14.37 -18.64
N ALA A 33 -8.18 14.95 -19.57
CA ALA A 33 -8.96 16.16 -19.28
C ALA A 33 -10.12 15.85 -18.34
N SER A 34 -10.75 14.68 -18.49
CA SER A 34 -11.80 14.23 -17.57
C SER A 34 -11.27 13.99 -16.14
N LEU A 35 -10.07 13.41 -16.02
CA LEU A 35 -9.41 13.22 -14.74
C LEU A 35 -9.05 14.56 -14.10
N ASP A 36 -8.48 15.49 -14.86
CA ASP A 36 -8.09 16.82 -14.36
C ASP A 36 -9.31 17.64 -13.90
N ALA A 37 -10.43 17.53 -14.62
CA ALA A 37 -11.69 18.12 -14.21
C ALA A 37 -12.20 17.54 -12.89
N MET A 38 -12.04 16.23 -12.66
CA MET A 38 -12.45 15.58 -11.41
C MET A 38 -11.49 15.92 -10.25
N THR A 39 -10.18 15.79 -10.45
CA THR A 39 -9.18 15.99 -9.38
C THR A 39 -9.12 17.43 -8.92
N SER A 40 -9.26 18.41 -9.82
CA SER A 40 -9.30 19.84 -9.47
C SER A 40 -10.46 20.26 -8.56
N GLN A 41 -11.49 19.42 -8.41
CA GLN A 41 -12.64 19.66 -7.53
C GLN A 41 -12.48 19.07 -6.13
N THR A 42 -11.35 18.42 -5.82
CA THR A 42 -11.13 17.78 -4.52
C THR A 42 -9.71 17.98 -3.99
N SER A 43 -9.58 17.97 -2.66
CA SER A 43 -8.28 17.97 -1.98
C SER A 43 -7.64 16.59 -1.93
N THR A 44 -8.44 15.52 -2.02
CA THR A 44 -7.97 14.13 -1.89
C THR A 44 -8.77 13.19 -2.77
N VAL A 45 -8.09 12.26 -3.44
CA VAL A 45 -8.69 11.12 -4.13
C VAL A 45 -8.31 9.83 -3.41
N ILE A 46 -9.33 9.03 -3.09
CA ILE A 46 -9.19 7.68 -2.57
C ILE A 46 -9.65 6.73 -3.66
N THR A 47 -8.74 5.98 -4.28
CA THR A 47 -9.11 5.00 -5.31
C THR A 47 -9.11 3.59 -4.73
N THR A 48 -10.15 2.85 -5.07
CA THR A 48 -10.33 1.43 -4.72
C THR A 48 -10.38 0.55 -5.96
N VAL A 49 -10.01 1.10 -7.12
CA VAL A 49 -10.16 0.46 -8.43
C VAL A 49 -8.79 0.13 -9.02
N GLY A 50 -8.47 -1.16 -9.02
CA GLY A 50 -7.35 -1.72 -9.76
C GLY A 50 -7.79 -2.52 -11.01
N PRO A 51 -6.83 -3.10 -11.77
CA PRO A 51 -5.39 -3.10 -11.50
C PRO A 51 -4.72 -1.74 -11.69
N TYR A 52 -3.90 -1.33 -10.74
CA TYR A 52 -3.31 0.02 -10.68
C TYR A 52 -2.22 0.20 -11.73
N THR A 53 -1.55 -0.87 -12.11
CA THR A 53 -0.61 -0.92 -13.25
C THR A 53 -1.22 -0.38 -14.54
N TYR A 54 -2.51 -0.61 -14.76
CA TYR A 54 -3.21 -0.20 -15.98
C TYR A 54 -3.91 1.14 -15.81
N TYR A 55 -4.54 1.38 -14.66
CA TYR A 55 -5.46 2.51 -14.48
C TYR A 55 -4.97 3.58 -13.49
N GLY A 56 -3.98 3.25 -12.66
CA GLY A 56 -3.55 4.10 -11.55
C GLY A 56 -2.67 5.28 -11.97
N THR A 57 -1.76 5.07 -12.92
CA THR A 57 -0.78 6.11 -13.32
C THR A 57 -1.45 7.40 -13.82
N PRO A 58 -2.43 7.38 -14.74
CA PRO A 58 -3.09 8.61 -15.20
C PRO A 58 -3.72 9.42 -14.06
N LEU A 59 -4.28 8.73 -13.06
CA LEU A 59 -4.90 9.37 -11.90
C LEU A 59 -3.87 9.98 -10.94
N VAL A 60 -2.72 9.33 -10.74
CA VAL A 60 -1.61 9.91 -9.97
C VAL A 60 -1.08 11.17 -10.64
N GLU A 61 -0.85 11.12 -11.96
CA GLU A 61 -0.38 12.29 -12.72
C GLU A 61 -1.37 13.44 -12.67
N SER A 62 -2.67 13.15 -12.81
CA SER A 62 -3.74 14.15 -12.67
C SER A 62 -3.73 14.78 -11.28
N SER A 63 -3.61 13.96 -10.23
CA SER A 63 -3.55 14.43 -8.84
C SER A 63 -2.36 15.37 -8.60
N LEU A 64 -1.20 15.09 -9.20
CA LEU A 64 -0.03 15.97 -9.15
C LEU A 64 -0.24 17.28 -9.92
N ARG A 65 -0.90 17.24 -11.08
CA ARG A 65 -1.23 18.45 -11.85
C ARG A 65 -2.18 19.37 -11.08
N SER A 66 -3.18 18.81 -10.41
CA SER A 66 -4.19 19.55 -9.65
C SER A 66 -3.79 19.87 -8.21
N SER A 67 -2.62 19.44 -7.75
CA SER A 67 -2.20 19.53 -6.33
C SER A 67 -3.15 18.82 -5.35
N THR A 68 -3.75 17.73 -5.80
CA THR A 68 -4.68 16.88 -5.05
C THR A 68 -3.93 15.70 -4.43
N HIS A 69 -4.22 15.38 -3.17
CA HIS A 69 -3.66 14.20 -2.51
C HIS A 69 -4.25 12.91 -3.07
N TYR A 70 -3.49 11.83 -3.00
CA TYR A 70 -3.84 10.53 -3.56
C TYR A 70 -3.58 9.41 -2.56
N CYS A 71 -4.52 8.50 -2.40
CA CYS A 71 -4.25 7.20 -1.82
C CYS A 71 -5.00 6.05 -2.50
N ASP A 72 -4.43 4.85 -2.38
CA ASP A 72 -4.98 3.61 -2.94
C ASP A 72 -4.82 2.43 -2.00
N LEU A 73 -5.36 1.27 -2.39
CA LEU A 73 -5.20 0.00 -1.66
C LEU A 73 -4.34 -1.03 -2.41
N THR A 74 -3.43 -0.58 -3.29
CA THR A 74 -2.66 -1.46 -4.18
C THR A 74 -1.79 -2.47 -3.43
N GLY A 75 -1.66 -3.66 -3.99
CA GLY A 75 -0.63 -4.65 -3.65
C GLY A 75 0.46 -4.79 -4.72
N GLU A 76 0.44 -3.94 -5.74
CA GLU A 76 1.28 -4.07 -6.95
C GLU A 76 2.63 -3.38 -6.77
N ILE A 77 3.54 -3.98 -5.99
CA ILE A 77 4.83 -3.37 -5.60
C ILE A 77 5.68 -2.86 -6.79
N PRO A 78 5.80 -3.55 -7.94
CA PRO A 78 6.48 -3.01 -9.11
C PRO A 78 5.90 -1.68 -9.60
N TRP A 79 4.57 -1.54 -9.60
CA TRP A 79 3.91 -0.27 -9.93
C TRP A 79 4.21 0.80 -8.89
N VAL A 80 4.11 0.47 -7.59
CA VAL A 80 4.46 1.39 -6.48
C VAL A 80 5.90 1.89 -6.62
N ARG A 81 6.84 1.00 -6.92
CA ARG A 81 8.25 1.34 -7.13
C ARG A 81 8.45 2.28 -8.32
N ARG A 82 7.77 2.02 -9.44
CA ARG A 82 7.79 2.93 -10.61
C ARG A 82 7.21 4.30 -10.25
N ASN A 83 6.11 4.32 -9.51
CA ASN A 83 5.43 5.54 -9.09
C ASN A 83 6.32 6.39 -8.16
N ILE A 84 6.92 5.77 -7.12
CA ILE A 84 7.88 6.43 -6.23
C ILE A 84 9.04 7.03 -7.04
N LYS A 85 9.65 6.24 -7.93
CA LYS A 85 10.78 6.70 -8.74
C LYS A 85 10.42 7.87 -9.65
N ALA A 86 9.22 7.85 -10.23
CA ALA A 86 8.77 8.87 -11.18
C ALA A 86 8.30 10.16 -10.50
N TYR A 87 7.58 10.04 -9.38
CA TYR A 87 6.77 11.15 -8.87
C TYR A 87 7.10 11.61 -7.45
N HIS A 88 7.91 10.88 -6.67
CA HIS A 88 8.17 11.24 -5.27
C HIS A 88 8.74 12.66 -5.11
N LYS A 89 9.72 13.03 -5.95
CA LYS A 89 10.34 14.35 -5.93
C LYS A 89 9.34 15.46 -6.26
N GLU A 90 8.56 15.30 -7.33
CA GLU A 90 7.55 16.28 -7.73
C GLU A 90 6.46 16.43 -6.66
N ALA A 91 6.02 15.32 -6.07
CA ALA A 91 5.04 15.31 -4.99
C ALA A 91 5.53 16.09 -3.77
N ASP A 92 6.79 15.89 -3.37
CA ASP A 92 7.45 16.62 -2.27
C ASP A 92 7.53 18.12 -2.57
N GLU A 93 8.03 18.50 -3.75
CA GLU A 93 8.13 19.90 -4.19
C GLU A 93 6.77 20.62 -4.22
N LYS A 94 5.68 19.91 -4.54
CA LYS A 94 4.31 20.44 -4.55
C LYS A 94 3.58 20.32 -3.21
N GLY A 95 4.15 19.64 -2.22
CA GLY A 95 3.46 19.32 -0.96
C GLY A 95 2.28 18.35 -1.10
N VAL A 96 2.23 17.58 -2.19
CA VAL A 96 1.18 16.59 -2.49
C VAL A 96 1.55 15.25 -1.87
N LYS A 97 0.58 14.61 -1.19
CA LYS A 97 0.76 13.28 -0.60
C LYS A 97 0.27 12.22 -1.58
N ILE A 98 1.15 11.29 -1.95
CA ILE A 98 0.81 10.07 -2.68
C ILE A 98 1.11 8.91 -1.74
N VAL A 99 0.06 8.21 -1.29
CA VAL A 99 0.18 7.12 -0.31
C VAL A 99 -0.41 5.84 -0.88
N HIS A 100 0.47 4.91 -1.25
CA HIS A 100 0.08 3.59 -1.75
C HIS A 100 -0.21 2.63 -0.59
N CYS A 101 -0.87 1.51 -0.89
CA CYS A 101 -1.05 0.39 0.06
C CYS A 101 -1.87 0.78 1.32
N CYS A 102 -2.82 1.71 1.21
CA CYS A 102 -3.71 2.15 2.30
C CYS A 102 -4.90 1.19 2.55
N GLY A 103 -4.75 -0.09 2.22
CA GLY A 103 -5.77 -1.12 2.45
C GLY A 103 -5.58 -1.86 3.79
N PHE A 104 -6.58 -2.67 4.17
CA PHE A 104 -6.48 -3.57 5.33
C PHE A 104 -5.27 -4.51 5.23
N ASP A 105 -4.88 -4.90 4.02
CA ASP A 105 -3.77 -5.82 3.83
C ASP A 105 -2.41 -5.26 4.26
N SER A 106 -2.24 -3.93 4.36
CA SER A 106 -0.95 -3.31 4.73
C SER A 106 -1.02 -2.32 5.90
N VAL A 107 -2.11 -1.57 6.07
CA VAL A 107 -2.22 -0.53 7.11
C VAL A 107 -2.04 -1.06 8.55
N PRO A 108 -2.70 -2.16 8.96
CA PRO A 108 -2.53 -2.70 10.32
C PRO A 108 -1.09 -3.17 10.58
N PHE A 109 -0.41 -3.67 9.56
CA PHE A 109 0.96 -4.19 9.63
C PHE A 109 1.97 -3.04 9.80
N ASP A 110 1.89 -2.02 8.94
CA ASP A 110 2.78 -0.85 9.01
C ASP A 110 2.54 0.01 10.26
N LEU A 111 1.28 0.40 10.52
CA LEU A 111 0.96 1.20 11.70
C LEU A 111 1.19 0.43 13.01
N GLY A 112 0.98 -0.89 13.01
CA GLY A 112 1.25 -1.74 14.16
C GLY A 112 2.73 -1.70 14.56
N VAL A 113 3.64 -1.84 13.59
CA VAL A 113 5.09 -1.70 13.81
C VAL A 113 5.43 -0.29 14.29
N HIS A 114 4.85 0.74 13.67
CA HIS A 114 5.08 2.12 14.08
C HIS A 114 4.67 2.38 15.55
N MET A 115 3.53 1.83 15.97
CA MET A 115 3.04 1.93 17.34
C MET A 115 3.96 1.18 18.32
N LEU A 116 4.44 0.00 17.96
CA LEU A 116 5.40 -0.77 18.76
C LEU A 116 6.73 -0.02 18.92
N ALA A 117 7.26 0.55 17.84
CA ALA A 117 8.48 1.35 17.88
C ALA A 117 8.34 2.55 18.84
N LYS A 118 7.23 3.29 18.75
CA LYS A 118 6.92 4.40 19.67
C LYS A 118 6.76 3.95 21.12
N ALA A 119 6.21 2.76 21.36
CA ALA A 119 6.08 2.22 22.71
C ALA A 119 7.47 1.86 23.29
N MET A 120 8.33 1.21 22.51
CA MET A 120 9.69 0.87 22.93
C MET A 120 10.54 2.12 23.19
N GLU A 121 10.44 3.14 22.34
CA GLU A 121 11.12 4.42 22.52
C GLU A 121 10.75 5.08 23.84
N LYS A 122 9.46 5.08 24.21
CA LYS A 122 8.99 5.62 25.51
C LYS A 122 9.55 4.86 26.70
N GLU A 123 9.87 3.57 26.54
CA GLU A 123 10.55 2.76 27.55
C GLU A 123 12.08 2.87 27.52
N GLY A 124 12.65 3.69 26.63
CA GLY A 124 14.10 3.80 26.44
C GLY A 124 14.71 2.54 25.81
N LYS A 125 13.91 1.72 25.13
CA LYS A 125 14.32 0.47 24.47
C LYS A 125 14.38 0.67 22.95
N LYS A 126 15.22 -0.13 22.30
CA LYS A 126 15.24 -0.24 20.84
C LYS A 126 14.37 -1.42 20.40
N LEU A 127 13.65 -1.23 19.30
CA LEU A 127 12.98 -2.33 18.63
C LEU A 127 14.03 -3.16 17.89
N ASP A 128 14.01 -4.48 18.07
CA ASP A 128 14.96 -5.40 17.40
C ASP A 128 14.27 -6.14 16.25
N SER A 129 13.18 -6.84 16.57
CA SER A 129 12.40 -7.58 15.59
C SER A 129 10.90 -7.52 15.90
N VAL A 130 10.08 -7.54 14.85
CA VAL A 130 8.63 -7.72 14.94
C VAL A 130 8.19 -8.84 14.00
N SER A 131 7.40 -9.76 14.54
CA SER A 131 6.71 -10.81 13.80
C SER A 131 5.21 -10.58 13.90
N THR A 132 4.52 -10.43 12.77
CA THR A 132 3.08 -10.17 12.74
C THR A 132 2.32 -11.37 12.23
N LEU A 133 1.47 -11.96 13.08
CA LEU A 133 0.75 -13.17 12.73
C LEU A 133 -0.74 -12.87 12.62
N MET A 134 -1.32 -13.14 11.45
CA MET A 134 -2.76 -13.03 11.25
C MET A 134 -3.46 -14.33 11.62
N GLY A 135 -4.52 -14.22 12.44
CA GLY A 135 -5.39 -15.35 12.74
C GLY A 135 -6.23 -15.79 11.53
N SER A 136 -7.08 -16.80 11.72
CA SER A 136 -8.04 -17.21 10.71
C SER A 136 -8.94 -16.04 10.30
N SER A 137 -8.88 -15.63 9.04
CA SER A 137 -9.78 -14.64 8.47
C SER A 137 -10.97 -15.33 7.79
N LEU A 138 -12.16 -14.77 7.99
CA LEU A 138 -13.36 -15.10 7.21
C LEU A 138 -13.41 -14.10 6.05
N GLY A 139 -12.85 -14.47 4.89
CA GLY A 139 -12.82 -13.61 3.71
C GLY A 139 -12.13 -14.29 2.53
N GLY A 140 -12.68 -14.10 1.33
CA GLY A 140 -12.09 -14.60 0.08
C GLY A 140 -11.25 -13.53 -0.60
N VAL A 141 -10.45 -13.94 -1.60
CA VAL A 141 -9.71 -13.02 -2.47
C VAL A 141 -10.71 -12.24 -3.33
N SER A 142 -10.64 -10.90 -3.31
CA SER A 142 -11.53 -10.08 -4.15
C SER A 142 -11.20 -10.26 -5.64
N GLY A 143 -12.18 -10.03 -6.52
CA GLY A 143 -11.93 -10.06 -7.97
C GLY A 143 -10.85 -9.06 -8.41
N GLY A 144 -10.77 -7.90 -7.74
CA GLY A 144 -9.70 -6.91 -7.96
C GLY A 144 -8.33 -7.44 -7.56
N THR A 145 -8.22 -8.19 -6.47
CA THR A 145 -6.97 -8.82 -6.02
C THR A 145 -6.51 -9.89 -7.01
N VAL A 146 -7.43 -10.72 -7.55
CA VAL A 146 -7.10 -11.69 -8.61
C VAL A 146 -6.59 -10.98 -9.87
N ALA A 147 -7.29 -9.93 -10.31
CA ALA A 147 -6.89 -9.15 -11.48
C ALA A 147 -5.52 -8.48 -11.29
N SER A 148 -5.24 -7.98 -10.07
CA SER A 148 -3.93 -7.42 -9.71
C SER A 148 -2.84 -8.49 -9.77
N GLY A 149 -3.10 -9.69 -9.22
CA GLY A 149 -2.19 -10.83 -9.32
C GLY A 149 -1.91 -11.24 -10.78
N MET A 150 -2.92 -11.19 -11.67
CA MET A 150 -2.72 -11.41 -13.10
C MET A 150 -1.89 -10.30 -13.75
N ALA A 151 -2.14 -9.02 -13.42
CA ALA A 151 -1.34 -7.91 -13.92
C ALA A 151 0.14 -8.04 -13.52
N MET A 152 0.41 -8.52 -12.29
CA MET A 152 1.75 -8.81 -11.80
C MET A 152 2.50 -9.86 -12.63
N SER A 153 1.79 -10.82 -13.24
CA SER A 153 2.42 -11.83 -14.12
C SER A 153 2.92 -11.26 -15.45
N GLY A 154 2.43 -10.09 -15.86
CA GLY A 154 2.83 -9.40 -17.09
C GLY A 154 4.09 -8.54 -16.97
N TYR A 155 4.71 -8.46 -15.79
CA TYR A 155 5.86 -7.59 -15.57
C TYR A 155 7.15 -8.09 -16.22
N PRO A 156 8.02 -7.20 -16.72
CA PRO A 156 9.36 -7.55 -17.17
C PRO A 156 10.17 -8.27 -16.08
N THR A 157 11.01 -9.24 -16.49
CA THR A 157 11.77 -10.09 -15.55
C THR A 157 12.71 -9.30 -14.65
N ASP A 158 13.27 -8.18 -15.12
CA ASP A 158 14.12 -7.28 -14.35
C ASP A 158 13.34 -6.53 -13.26
N GLU A 159 12.11 -6.10 -13.53
CA GLU A 159 11.23 -5.52 -12.51
C GLU A 159 10.85 -6.55 -11.45
N VAL A 160 10.53 -7.78 -11.86
CA VAL A 160 10.27 -8.89 -10.92
C VAL A 160 11.52 -9.23 -10.10
N LYS A 161 12.71 -9.26 -10.71
CA LYS A 161 13.97 -9.49 -9.99
C LYS A 161 14.26 -8.41 -8.97
N ALA A 162 13.96 -7.15 -9.29
CA ALA A 162 14.13 -6.06 -8.34
C ALA A 162 13.22 -6.21 -7.11
N MET A 163 12.12 -6.96 -7.21
CA MET A 163 11.30 -7.30 -6.06
C MET A 163 11.99 -8.27 -5.11
N SER A 164 13.04 -9.00 -5.50
CA SER A 164 13.80 -9.84 -4.56
C SER A 164 14.56 -9.04 -3.50
N ASP A 165 14.78 -7.74 -3.73
CA ASP A 165 15.32 -6.82 -2.73
C ASP A 165 14.21 -6.45 -1.71
N PRO A 166 14.35 -6.80 -0.42
CA PRO A 166 13.37 -6.44 0.60
C PRO A 166 13.24 -4.92 0.81
N TYR A 167 14.22 -4.14 0.34
CA TYR A 167 14.31 -2.68 0.45
C TYR A 167 14.05 -1.99 -0.90
N CYS A 168 13.39 -2.65 -1.86
CA CYS A 168 13.21 -2.14 -3.22
C CYS A 168 12.38 -0.84 -3.31
N LEU A 169 11.69 -0.47 -2.24
CA LEU A 169 10.91 0.75 -2.12
C LEU A 169 11.63 1.87 -1.34
N ASP A 170 12.80 1.61 -0.76
CA ASP A 170 13.49 2.60 0.07
C ASP A 170 14.01 3.78 -0.77
N PRO A 171 14.14 4.97 -0.18
CA PRO A 171 14.79 6.09 -0.85
C PRO A 171 16.24 5.74 -1.25
N PRO A 172 16.75 6.21 -2.40
CA PRO A 172 18.12 5.91 -2.85
C PRO A 172 19.22 6.28 -1.84
N GLU A 173 18.98 7.31 -1.03
CA GLU A 173 19.84 7.77 0.05
C GLU A 173 19.85 6.85 1.28
N SER A 174 18.91 5.92 1.39
CA SER A 174 18.94 4.85 2.39
C SER A 174 20.07 3.88 2.05
N THR A 175 21.25 4.13 2.62
CA THR A 175 22.43 3.26 2.43
C THR A 175 22.37 1.98 3.24
N TRP A 176 21.42 1.88 4.17
CA TRP A 176 21.32 0.76 5.08
C TRP A 176 20.41 -0.33 4.51
N LYS A 177 20.98 -1.53 4.37
CA LYS A 177 20.25 -2.76 4.09
C LYS A 177 20.55 -3.72 5.23
N GLY A 178 19.54 -4.10 5.99
CA GLY A 178 19.74 -5.01 7.12
C GLY A 178 20.15 -6.40 6.69
N GLU A 179 20.52 -7.21 7.69
CA GLU A 179 20.77 -8.65 7.51
C GLU A 179 19.49 -9.45 7.18
N ASP A 180 18.36 -8.76 7.00
CA ASP A 180 17.05 -9.34 6.87
C ASP A 180 16.93 -10.09 5.54
N LYS A 181 16.37 -11.29 5.60
CA LYS A 181 16.07 -12.11 4.43
C LYS A 181 14.58 -12.03 4.17
N ASP A 182 14.17 -12.19 2.90
CA ASP A 182 12.74 -12.27 2.60
C ASP A 182 12.17 -13.58 3.18
N GLU A 183 11.62 -13.50 4.39
CA GLU A 183 10.97 -14.61 5.10
C GLU A 183 9.46 -14.71 4.78
N SER A 184 8.94 -13.88 3.87
CA SER A 184 7.50 -13.81 3.54
C SER A 184 6.90 -15.12 3.03
N TRP A 185 7.73 -16.13 2.73
CA TRP A 185 7.34 -17.45 2.21
C TRP A 185 7.67 -18.63 3.14
N TRP A 186 7.89 -18.39 4.43
CA TRP A 186 8.18 -19.46 5.39
C TRP A 186 6.92 -20.22 5.88
N TRP A 187 6.91 -21.55 5.71
CA TRP A 187 5.99 -22.47 6.38
C TRP A 187 6.73 -23.14 7.52
N GLY A 188 6.24 -23.00 8.76
CA GLY A 188 6.82 -23.74 9.89
C GLY A 188 5.89 -23.92 11.08
N TYR A 189 6.42 -24.57 12.11
CA TYR A 189 5.83 -24.54 13.45
C TYR A 189 6.37 -23.32 14.19
N ASN A 190 5.49 -22.37 14.51
CA ASN A 190 5.83 -21.23 15.35
C ASN A 190 5.81 -21.67 16.82
N LYS A 191 6.98 -21.62 17.47
CA LYS A 191 7.17 -22.09 18.85
C LYS A 191 6.47 -21.21 19.87
N ASP A 192 6.39 -19.90 19.62
CA ASP A 192 5.78 -18.94 20.54
C ASP A 192 4.26 -19.08 20.56
N LEU A 193 3.65 -19.27 19.39
CA LEU A 193 2.21 -19.53 19.26
C LEU A 193 1.82 -20.99 19.49
N LYS A 194 2.79 -21.90 19.49
CA LYS A 194 2.58 -23.36 19.51
C LYS A 194 1.66 -23.85 18.38
N LYS A 195 1.76 -23.26 17.20
CA LYS A 195 0.90 -23.52 16.03
C LYS A 195 1.71 -23.61 14.74
N HIS A 196 1.19 -24.35 13.76
CA HIS A 196 1.70 -24.25 12.39
C HIS A 196 1.23 -22.94 11.76
N THR A 197 2.17 -22.23 11.15
CA THR A 197 1.93 -20.99 10.42
C THR A 197 2.26 -21.21 8.95
N TYR A 198 1.58 -20.42 8.11
CA TYR A 198 1.71 -20.46 6.67
C TYR A 198 1.96 -19.04 6.17
N PRO A 199 2.68 -18.88 5.04
CA PRO A 199 2.94 -17.58 4.43
C PRO A 199 1.66 -16.76 4.24
N PHE A 200 1.69 -15.51 4.67
CA PHE A 200 0.68 -14.55 4.27
C PHE A 200 1.04 -13.97 2.90
N ILE A 201 0.17 -14.14 1.90
CA ILE A 201 0.47 -13.75 0.51
C ILE A 201 0.91 -12.28 0.40
N MET A 202 0.29 -11.40 1.20
CA MET A 202 0.59 -9.97 1.21
C MET A 202 1.85 -9.60 2.01
N ALA A 203 2.50 -10.55 2.69
CA ALA A 203 3.78 -10.30 3.36
C ALA A 203 4.86 -9.82 2.37
N SER A 204 4.80 -10.30 1.12
CA SER A 204 5.67 -9.81 0.05
C SER A 204 5.43 -8.32 -0.29
N CYS A 205 4.25 -7.78 -0.03
CA CYS A 205 3.96 -6.35 -0.16
C CYS A 205 4.34 -5.60 1.13
N ASN A 206 3.77 -6.05 2.26
CA ASN A 206 3.81 -5.32 3.52
C ASN A 206 5.21 -5.17 4.09
N THR A 207 6.04 -6.20 3.98
CA THR A 207 7.41 -6.14 4.51
C THR A 207 8.24 -5.05 3.83
N ARG A 208 7.95 -4.70 2.57
CA ARG A 208 8.58 -3.58 1.84
C ARG A 208 7.99 -2.23 2.24
N VAL A 209 6.68 -2.18 2.53
CA VAL A 209 6.01 -0.97 3.06
C VAL A 209 6.57 -0.60 4.43
N VAL A 210 6.65 -1.55 5.36
CA VAL A 210 7.19 -1.35 6.72
C VAL A 210 8.65 -0.86 6.69
N ARG A 211 9.48 -1.46 5.83
CA ARG A 211 10.88 -1.05 5.66
C ARG A 211 10.99 0.37 5.08
N ARG A 212 10.18 0.70 4.08
CA ARG A 212 10.10 2.07 3.54
C ARG A 212 9.67 3.07 4.62
N SER A 213 8.68 2.75 5.45
CA SER A 213 8.26 3.59 6.57
C SER A 213 9.42 3.83 7.55
N ASN A 214 10.20 2.78 7.88
CA ASN A 214 11.40 2.94 8.70
C ASN A 214 12.43 3.89 8.04
N ALA A 215 12.71 3.71 6.75
CA ALA A 215 13.67 4.54 6.01
C ALA A 215 13.22 6.01 5.94
N LEU A 216 11.94 6.27 5.65
CA LEU A 216 11.38 7.63 5.60
C LEU A 216 11.38 8.33 6.98
N LEU A 217 11.35 7.56 8.06
CA LEU A 217 11.44 8.07 9.44
C LEU A 217 12.90 8.20 9.94
N GLY A 218 13.90 8.11 9.05
CA GLY A 218 15.31 8.21 9.43
C GLY A 218 15.76 7.02 10.28
N HIS A 219 15.26 5.82 9.98
CA HIS A 219 15.53 4.58 10.69
C HIS A 219 15.09 4.59 12.16
N ALA A 220 13.94 5.21 12.46
CA ALA A 220 13.39 5.29 13.81
C ALA A 220 13.11 3.93 14.47
N TYR A 221 12.91 2.86 13.71
CA TYR A 221 12.72 1.50 14.24
C TYR A 221 14.07 0.82 14.54
N GLY A 222 15.16 1.45 14.13
CA GLY A 222 16.51 0.92 14.09
C GLY A 222 16.97 0.63 12.67
N GLU A 223 18.23 0.96 12.39
CA GLU A 223 19.09 0.06 11.61
C GLU A 223 19.06 -1.30 12.33
N ASN A 224 19.42 -2.43 11.76
CA ASN A 224 19.23 -3.79 12.32
C ASN A 224 17.78 -4.24 12.63
N PHE A 225 16.76 -3.38 12.52
CA PHE A 225 15.36 -3.79 12.67
C PHE A 225 14.99 -4.88 11.66
N LYS A 226 14.31 -5.92 12.16
CA LYS A 226 13.83 -7.07 11.36
C LYS A 226 12.31 -7.16 11.38
N TYR A 227 11.73 -7.49 10.24
CA TYR A 227 10.28 -7.61 10.11
C TYR A 227 9.86 -8.83 9.30
N ASN A 228 8.96 -9.63 9.87
CA ASN A 228 8.31 -10.75 9.17
C ASN A 228 6.82 -10.86 9.51
N GLU A 229 6.11 -11.61 8.65
CA GLU A 229 4.67 -11.90 8.72
C GLU A 229 4.39 -13.38 8.47
#